data_AF-A0A3R7XFX8-F1
#
_entry.id   AF-A0A3R7XFX8-F1
#
_cell.length_a   1.000
_cell.length_b   1.000
_cell.length_c   1.000
_cell.angle_alpha   90.00
_cell.angle_beta   90.00
_cell.angle_gamma   90.00
#
_symmetry.space_group_name_H-M   'P 1'
#
loop_
_entity.id
_entity.type
_entity.pdbx_description
1 polymer ?
#
loop_
_entity_poly.entity_id
_entity_poly.type
_entity_poly.pdbx_seq_one_letter_code
_entity_poly.pdbx_strand_id
1 'polypeptide(L)' 'DVSIDKGLGGRHVSAATITRDTVALAVTISESGGVVRVYMDGIMKFSIETSERVIKLN' A
#
# COMPACT_ATOMS: atom_id res chain seq x y z
N ASP A 1 -1.51 -16.85 -5.44
CA ASP A 1 -2.05 -15.48 -5.54
C ASP A 1 -1.83 -14.69 -4.29
N VAL A 2 -1.76 -13.36 -4.42
CA VAL A 2 -1.81 -12.42 -3.29
C VAL A 2 -3.24 -11.92 -3.10
N SER A 3 -3.72 -11.88 -1.86
CA SER A 3 -5.05 -11.34 -1.55
C SER A 3 -4.96 -9.84 -1.34
N ILE A 4 -5.71 -9.07 -2.14
CA ILE A 4 -5.72 -7.61 -2.11
C ILE A 4 -7.15 -7.13 -1.94
N ASP A 5 -7.34 -6.17 -1.03
CA ASP A 5 -8.64 -5.55 -0.80
C ASP A 5 -9.16 -4.87 -2.07
N LYS A 6 -10.48 -4.92 -2.25
CA LYS A 6 -11.15 -4.26 -3.37
C LYS A 6 -10.86 -2.75 -3.34
N GLY A 7 -10.62 -2.17 -4.52
CA GLY A 7 -10.32 -0.74 -4.68
C GLY A 7 -8.82 -0.40 -4.62
N LEU A 8 -7.95 -1.38 -4.39
CA LEU A 8 -6.50 -1.19 -4.49
C LEU A 8 -5.99 -1.52 -5.91
N GLY A 9 -5.32 -0.56 -6.53
CA GLY A 9 -4.84 -0.68 -7.92
C GLY A 9 -3.53 -1.45 -8.08
N GLY A 10 -3.00 -1.50 -9.31
CA GLY A 10 -1.85 -2.32 -9.69
C GLY A 10 -0.59 -2.14 -8.82
N ARG A 11 -0.31 -0.94 -8.30
CA ARG A 11 0.83 -0.69 -7.39
C ARG A 11 0.76 -1.54 -6.12
N HIS A 12 -0.44 -1.75 -5.58
CA HIS A 12 -0.65 -2.57 -4.40
C HIS A 12 -0.46 -4.06 -4.72
N VAL A 13 -0.97 -4.50 -5.87
CA VAL A 13 -0.80 -5.87 -6.35
C VAL A 13 0.68 -6.19 -6.59
N SER A 14 1.43 -5.28 -7.24
CA SER A 14 2.86 -5.43 -7.46
C SER A 14 3.64 -5.45 -6.14
N ALA A 15 3.32 -4.54 -5.20
CA ALA A 15 3.96 -4.48 -3.89
C ALA A 15 3.75 -5.76 -3.09
N ALA A 16 2.52 -6.29 -3.03
CA ALA A 16 2.29 -7.58 -2.38
C ALA A 16 3.05 -8.70 -3.12
N THR A 17 2.95 -8.79 -4.45
CA THR A 17 3.57 -9.88 -5.21
C THR A 17 5.09 -9.91 -5.03
N ILE A 18 5.78 -8.77 -5.11
CA ILE A 18 7.25 -8.75 -4.97
C ILE A 18 7.70 -9.18 -3.56
N THR A 19 6.94 -8.82 -2.52
CA THR A 19 7.24 -9.21 -1.13
C THR A 19 6.88 -10.66 -0.83
N ARG A 20 6.06 -11.32 -1.67
CA ARG A 20 5.80 -12.76 -1.60
C ARG A 20 6.96 -13.56 -2.17
N ASP A 21 7.50 -13.10 -3.30
CA ASP A 21 8.50 -13.83 -4.08
C ASP A 21 9.95 -13.52 -3.66
N THR A 22 10.14 -12.52 -2.79
CA THR A 22 11.45 -12.08 -2.29
C THR A 22 11.37 -11.75 -0.80
N VAL A 23 12.53 -11.52 -0.17
CA VAL A 23 12.61 -11.05 1.23
C VAL A 23 12.47 -9.52 1.35
N ALA A 24 11.98 -8.85 0.30
CA ALA A 24 11.84 -7.40 0.29
C ALA A 24 10.66 -6.92 1.16
N LEU A 25 10.77 -5.68 1.62
CA LEU A 25 9.67 -4.88 2.13
C LEU A 25 9.23 -3.88 1.06
N ALA A 26 7.93 -3.74 0.86
CA ALA A 26 7.39 -2.77 -0.10
C ALA A 26 6.47 -1.77 0.59
N VAL A 27 6.61 -0.49 0.19
CA VAL A 27 5.80 0.62 0.70
C VAL A 27 5.05 1.25 -0.46
N THR A 28 3.75 1.49 -0.28
CA THR A 28 2.93 2.23 -1.26
C THR A 28 2.25 3.42 -0.62
N ILE A 29 2.01 4.46 -1.43
CA ILE A 29 1.21 5.63 -1.05
C ILE A 29 0.02 5.69 -2.00
N SER A 30 -1.20 5.63 -1.47
CA SER A 30 -2.41 5.72 -2.27
C SER A 30 -2.70 7.15 -2.69
N GLU A 31 -2.82 7.39 -3.99
CA GLU A 31 -3.18 8.70 -4.55
C GLU A 31 -4.52 9.22 -4.03
N SER A 32 -5.50 8.33 -3.88
CA SER A 32 -6.87 8.66 -3.49
C SER A 32 -7.04 9.19 -2.07
N GLY A 33 -6.08 8.92 -1.18
CA GLY A 33 -6.23 9.25 0.26
C GLY A 33 -4.93 9.50 1.02
N GLY A 34 -3.78 9.54 0.34
CA GLY A 34 -2.47 9.71 0.99
C GLY A 34 -2.08 8.58 1.95
N VAL A 35 -2.84 7.48 1.97
CA VAL A 35 -2.62 6.37 2.90
C VAL A 35 -1.35 5.61 2.53
N VAL A 36 -0.45 5.50 3.51
CA VAL A 36 0.78 4.72 3.38
C VAL A 36 0.50 3.28 3.79
N ARG A 37 0.92 2.31 2.99
CA ARG A 37 0.76 0.87 3.30
C ARG A 37 2.09 0.15 3.17
N VAL A 38 2.33 -0.81 4.06
CA VAL A 38 3.53 -1.65 4.04
C VAL A 38 3.16 -3.12 3.84
N TYR A 39 3.87 -3.76 2.92
CA TYR A 39 3.70 -5.16 2.55
C TYR A 39 4.95 -5.97 2.92
N MET A 40 4.71 -7.19 3.38
CA MET A 40 5.70 -8.22 3.70
C MET A 40 5.06 -9.59 3.49
N ASP A 41 5.78 -10.53 2.89
CA ASP A 41 5.31 -11.91 2.62
C ASP A 41 4.03 -11.97 1.77
N GLY A 42 3.77 -10.96 0.92
CA GLY A 42 2.54 -10.87 0.15
C GLY A 42 1.32 -10.36 0.91
N ILE A 43 1.51 -9.88 2.14
CA ILE A 43 0.43 -9.46 3.05
C ILE A 43 0.65 -8.00 3.44
N MET A 44 -0.42 -7.19 3.47
CA MET A 44 -0.40 -5.86 4.06
C MET A 44 -0.28 -6.00 5.58
N LYS A 45 0.85 -5.57 6.15
CA LYS A 45 1.12 -5.72 7.60
C LYS A 45 0.60 -4.53 8.39
N PHE A 46 0.72 -3.32 7.86
CA PHE A 46 0.17 -2.13 8.50
C PHE A 46 -0.07 -1.00 7.49
N SER A 47 -0.95 -0.08 7.89
CA SER A 47 -1.25 1.15 7.16
C SER A 47 -1.17 2.36 8.09
N ILE A 48 -0.72 3.48 7.54
CA ILE A 48 -0.73 4.78 8.19
C ILE A 48 -1.69 5.68 7.43
N GLU A 49 -2.72 6.15 8.12
CA GLU A 49 -3.66 7.14 7.62
C GLU A 49 -3.43 8.44 8.36
N THR A 50 -3.59 9.57 7.67
CA THR A 50 -3.57 10.89 8.30
C THR A 50 -4.98 11.26 8.73
N SER A 51 -5.15 11.70 9.96
CA SER A 51 -6.41 12.31 10.44
C SER A 51 -6.61 13.71 9.84
N GLU A 52 -5.52 14.37 9.47
CA GLU A 52 -5.51 15.68 8.83
C GLU A 52 -5.65 15.50 7.32
N ARG A 53 -6.72 16.01 6.71
CA ARG A 53 -6.76 16.18 5.25
C ARG A 53 -5.62 17.12 4.89
N VAL A 54 -4.64 16.65 4.11
CA VAL A 54 -3.67 17.55 3.48
C VAL A 54 -4.45 18.49 2.57
N ILE A 55 -4.69 19.70 3.05
CA ILE A 55 -5.25 20.79 2.25
C ILE A 55 -4.17 21.10 1.22
N LYS A 56 -4.46 20.90 -0.07
CA LYS A 56 -3.61 21.47 -1.12
C LYS A 56 -3.57 22.98 -0.87
N LEU A 57 -2.40 23.49 -0.50
CA LEU A 57 -2.13 24.92 -0.59
C LEU A 57 -2.06 25.23 -2.08
N ASN A 58 -3.07 25.95 -2.55
CA ASN A 58 -3.15 26.47 -3.91
C ASN A 58 -2.25 27.70 -4.02
#